data_AF-F9QAH0-F1
#
_entry.id   AF-F9QAH0-F1
#
_cell.length_a   1.000
_cell.length_b   1.000
_cell.length_c   1.000
_cell.angle_alpha   90.00
_cell.angle_beta   90.00
_cell.angle_gamma   90.00
#
_symmetry.space_group_name_H-M   'P 1'
#
loop_
_entity.id
_entity.type
_entity.pdbx_description
1 polymer ?
#
loop_
_entity_poly.entity_id
_entity_poly.type
_entity_poly.pdbx_seq_one_letter_code
_entity_poly.pdbx_strand_id
1 'polypeptide(L)'
;MIKQRTLKQSIKVTGVGLHSGKKVTLTLRPAMPNTGVLYCRTDLNPPVTFPANADSVRDTMLCTALVNEQGIRVSTVEHLNAALAGLGIDNIIIEVDAPEIPIMDGSASPFIYLLLDAGIEEQNAAKKFIRIKQKVRVEDGDKWAELSPYNGFRLNFTIDFDHPAISKKCAIM
;
A
#
# COMPACT_ATOMS: atom_id res chain seq x y z
N MET A 1 18.43 -16.92 -7.62
CA MET A 1 16.96 -16.74 -7.71
C MET A 1 16.57 -15.60 -6.78
N ILE A 2 15.81 -14.61 -7.24
CA ILE A 2 15.27 -13.58 -6.33
C ILE A 2 14.17 -14.21 -5.47
N LYS A 3 14.31 -14.10 -4.15
CA LYS A 3 13.41 -14.71 -3.17
C LYS A 3 12.29 -13.76 -2.75
N GLN A 4 11.15 -14.31 -2.36
CA GLN A 4 10.10 -13.55 -1.69
C GLN A 4 10.60 -13.01 -0.34
N ARG A 5 10.03 -11.90 0.12
CA ARG A 5 10.37 -11.25 1.38
C ARG A 5 9.18 -11.10 2.32
N THR A 6 9.44 -11.29 3.60
CA THR A 6 8.52 -11.01 4.72
C THR A 6 9.29 -10.24 5.81
N LEU A 7 8.62 -9.89 6.92
CA LEU A 7 9.29 -9.35 8.11
C LEU A 7 9.99 -10.46 8.91
N LYS A 8 11.09 -10.14 9.61
CA LYS A 8 11.75 -11.07 10.56
C LYS A 8 10.99 -11.21 11.87
N GLN A 9 10.38 -10.12 12.34
CA GLN A 9 9.59 -10.09 13.57
C GLN A 9 8.35 -9.22 13.41
N SER A 10 7.40 -9.37 14.33
CA SER A 10 6.23 -8.48 14.36
C SER A 10 6.60 -7.14 14.99
N ILE A 11 6.03 -6.05 14.49
CA ILE A 11 6.16 -4.71 15.06
C ILE A 11 4.78 -4.09 15.27
N LYS A 12 4.64 -3.28 16.32
CA LYS A 12 3.41 -2.57 16.66
C LYS A 12 3.69 -1.09 16.81
N VAL A 13 2.82 -0.27 16.26
CA VAL A 13 2.85 1.18 16.39
C VAL A 13 1.46 1.72 16.69
N THR A 14 1.40 2.88 17.32
CA THR A 14 0.16 3.62 17.47
C THR A 14 0.31 4.98 16.80
N GLY A 15 -0.68 5.36 16.02
CA GLY A 15 -0.82 6.68 15.43
C GLY A 15 -2.24 7.21 15.54
N VAL A 16 -2.56 8.19 14.71
CA VAL A 16 -3.88 8.80 14.61
C VAL A 16 -4.43 8.53 13.21
N GLY A 17 -5.70 8.18 13.10
CA GLY A 17 -6.39 8.06 11.81
C GLY A 17 -6.61 9.42 11.16
N LEU A 18 -6.40 9.53 9.84
CA LEU A 18 -6.55 10.80 9.11
C LEU A 18 -7.97 11.33 9.20
N HIS A 19 -8.96 10.47 8.98
CA HIS A 19 -10.36 10.88 8.83
C HIS A 19 -11.11 10.86 10.15
N SER A 20 -10.83 9.89 11.02
CA SER A 20 -11.52 9.77 12.31
C SER A 20 -10.92 10.64 13.41
N GLY A 21 -9.64 11.02 13.31
CA GLY A 21 -8.89 11.66 14.39
C GLY A 21 -8.70 10.75 15.63
N LYS A 22 -9.05 9.47 15.54
CA LYS A 22 -8.96 8.53 16.65
C LYS A 22 -7.58 7.88 16.72
N LYS A 23 -7.20 7.44 17.92
CA LYS A 23 -6.01 6.62 18.14
C LYS A 23 -6.20 5.27 17.44
N VAL A 24 -5.20 4.85 16.67
CA VAL A 24 -5.18 3.60 15.91
C VAL A 24 -3.90 2.84 16.22
N THR A 25 -4.03 1.56 16.54
CA THR A 25 -2.94 0.61 16.69
C THR A 25 -2.79 -0.23 15.43
N LEU A 26 -1.60 -0.15 14.82
CA LEU A 26 -1.20 -0.95 13.67
C LEU A 26 -0.21 -2.02 14.13
N THR A 27 -0.45 -3.27 13.76
CA THR A 27 0.49 -4.38 13.97
C THR A 27 0.86 -5.00 12.62
N LEU A 28 2.16 -5.07 12.34
CA LEU A 28 2.71 -5.67 11.14
C LEU A 28 3.33 -7.02 11.51
N ARG A 29 2.94 -8.09 10.82
CA ARG A 29 3.38 -9.45 11.13
C ARG A 29 4.01 -10.14 9.93
N PRO A 30 5.02 -10.99 10.15
CA PRO A 30 5.50 -11.92 9.14
C PRO A 30 4.35 -12.79 8.60
N ALA A 31 4.43 -13.17 7.33
CA ALA A 31 3.48 -14.09 6.72
C ALA A 31 4.19 -15.17 5.90
N MET A 32 3.50 -16.28 5.67
CA MET A 32 4.04 -17.42 4.92
C MET A 32 4.25 -17.08 3.43
N PRO A 33 5.07 -17.85 2.70
CA PRO A 33 5.26 -17.62 1.28
C PRO A 33 3.95 -17.70 0.50
N ASN A 34 3.77 -16.80 -0.46
CA ASN A 34 2.57 -16.64 -1.30
C ASN A 34 1.29 -16.22 -0.55
N THR A 35 1.38 -15.77 0.70
CA THR A 35 0.24 -15.12 1.37
C THR A 35 -0.12 -13.77 0.71
N GLY A 36 0.87 -13.04 0.21
CA GLY A 36 0.68 -11.67 -0.27
C GLY A 36 0.54 -10.67 0.88
N VAL A 37 0.03 -9.48 0.54
CA VAL A 37 -0.29 -8.43 1.52
C VAL A 37 -1.75 -8.60 1.96
N LEU A 38 -1.95 -8.85 3.25
CA LEU A 38 -3.28 -9.06 3.84
C LEU A 38 -3.55 -8.03 4.92
N TYR A 39 -4.57 -7.21 4.74
CA TYR A 39 -5.08 -6.32 5.79
C TYR A 39 -6.09 -7.07 6.67
N CYS A 40 -6.16 -6.73 7.95
CA CYS A 40 -7.06 -7.33 8.92
C CYS A 40 -7.59 -6.27 9.89
N ARG A 41 -8.92 -6.10 9.93
CA ARG A 41 -9.65 -5.25 10.88
C ARG A 41 -9.92 -6.05 12.15
N THR A 42 -9.15 -5.81 13.21
CA THR A 42 -9.23 -6.56 14.48
C THR A 42 -10.18 -5.95 15.50
N ASP A 43 -10.73 -4.77 15.23
CA ASP A 43 -11.82 -4.16 16.00
C ASP A 43 -13.20 -4.76 15.67
N LEU A 44 -13.30 -5.56 14.61
CA LEU A 44 -14.50 -6.33 14.26
C LEU A 44 -14.46 -7.72 14.88
N ASN A 45 -15.64 -8.29 15.17
CA ASN A 45 -15.77 -9.63 15.72
C ASN A 45 -16.78 -10.47 14.90
N PRO A 46 -16.33 -11.51 14.16
CA PRO A 46 -14.93 -11.93 14.00
C PRO A 46 -14.09 -10.90 13.22
N PRO A 47 -12.74 -10.94 13.33
CA PRO A 47 -11.88 -10.09 12.51
C PRO A 47 -12.12 -10.30 11.02
N VAL A 48 -12.05 -9.20 10.25
CA VAL A 48 -12.31 -9.22 8.81
C VAL A 48 -11.02 -8.95 8.05
N THR A 49 -10.72 -9.79 7.07
CA THR A 49 -9.49 -9.70 6.27
C THR A 49 -9.75 -9.21 4.85
N PHE A 50 -8.76 -8.51 4.30
CA PHE A 50 -8.80 -7.90 2.97
C PHE A 50 -7.48 -8.19 2.26
N PRO A 51 -7.46 -9.08 1.26
CA PRO A 51 -6.32 -9.20 0.36
C PRO A 51 -6.11 -7.88 -0.36
N ALA A 52 -4.87 -7.39 -0.44
CA ALA A 52 -4.55 -6.22 -1.25
C ALA A 52 -4.61 -6.58 -2.75
N ASN A 53 -5.81 -6.54 -3.30
CA ASN A 53 -6.12 -6.83 -4.70
C ASN A 53 -6.77 -5.60 -5.35
N ALA A 54 -6.38 -5.29 -6.58
CA ALA A 54 -6.98 -4.23 -7.39
C ALA A 54 -8.51 -4.39 -7.50
N ASP A 55 -9.02 -5.62 -7.59
CA ASP A 55 -10.45 -5.89 -7.66
C ASP A 55 -11.20 -5.51 -6.37
N SER A 56 -10.51 -5.39 -5.25
CA SER A 56 -11.08 -5.00 -3.95
C SER A 56 -10.99 -3.50 -3.67
N VAL A 57 -10.32 -2.74 -4.54
CA VAL A 57 -10.22 -1.27 -4.38
C VAL A 57 -11.57 -0.65 -4.72
N ARG A 58 -12.20 0.00 -3.74
CA ARG A 58 -13.47 0.74 -3.89
C ARG A 58 -13.39 1.99 -3.02
N ASP A 59 -14.07 3.05 -3.43
CA ASP A 59 -14.04 4.36 -2.77
C ASP A 59 -12.65 5.02 -2.81
N THR A 60 -12.41 5.80 -3.88
CA THR A 60 -11.14 6.50 -4.14
C THR A 60 -11.19 7.99 -3.85
N MET A 61 -12.27 8.46 -3.21
CA MET A 61 -12.41 9.86 -2.83
C MET A 61 -11.68 10.09 -1.50
N LEU A 62 -10.70 10.99 -1.49
CA LEU A 62 -9.81 11.34 -0.37
C LEU A 62 -8.71 10.32 -0.02
N CYS A 63 -8.95 9.02 -0.17
CA CYS A 63 -7.93 7.98 0.05
C CYS A 63 -8.22 6.73 -0.80
N THR A 64 -7.34 5.73 -0.76
CA THR A 64 -7.62 4.38 -1.28
C THR A 64 -8.18 3.49 -0.16
N ALA A 65 -9.31 2.83 -0.41
CA ALA A 65 -9.85 1.82 0.50
C ALA A 65 -9.99 0.44 -0.17
N LEU A 66 -9.81 -0.60 0.63
CA LEU A 66 -10.17 -1.97 0.28
C LEU A 66 -11.55 -2.27 0.88
N VAL A 67 -12.45 -2.79 0.05
CA VAL A 67 -13.83 -3.08 0.45
C VAL A 67 -14.16 -4.52 0.06
N ASN A 68 -14.73 -5.27 1.01
CA ASN A 68 -15.17 -6.64 0.76
C ASN A 68 -16.61 -6.68 0.21
N GLU A 69 -17.09 -7.87 -0.15
CA GLU A 69 -18.44 -8.08 -0.70
C GLU A 69 -19.57 -7.64 0.25
N GLN A 70 -19.28 -7.55 1.55
CA GLN A 70 -20.23 -7.12 2.59
C GLN A 70 -20.21 -5.60 2.82
N GLY A 71 -19.39 -4.86 2.07
CA GLY A 71 -19.26 -3.40 2.20
C GLY A 71 -18.39 -2.95 3.39
N ILE A 72 -17.73 -3.86 4.10
CA ILE A 72 -16.78 -3.52 5.17
C ILE A 72 -15.51 -2.99 4.52
N ARG A 73 -14.89 -1.97 5.14
CA ARG A 73 -13.71 -1.30 4.58
C ARG A 73 -12.53 -1.16 5.54
N VAL A 74 -11.35 -1.09 4.93
CA VAL A 74 -10.12 -0.55 5.52
C VAL A 74 -9.57 0.53 4.59
N SER A 75 -9.38 1.73 5.13
CA SER A 75 -9.02 2.94 4.38
C SER A 75 -7.57 3.37 4.60
N THR A 76 -7.08 4.28 3.74
CA THR A 76 -5.77 4.94 3.87
C THR A 76 -4.60 3.96 3.71
N VAL A 77 -4.75 2.96 2.84
CA VAL A 77 -3.78 1.86 2.66
C VAL A 77 -2.56 2.26 1.82
N GLU A 78 -2.67 3.33 1.03
CA GLU A 78 -1.76 3.69 -0.05
C GLU A 78 -0.32 4.01 0.40
N HIS A 79 -0.12 4.75 1.49
CA HIS A 79 1.23 5.10 1.96
C HIS A 79 1.98 3.91 2.53
N LEU A 80 1.28 3.04 3.27
CA LEU A 80 1.86 1.79 3.75
C LEU A 80 2.18 0.86 2.57
N ASN A 81 1.26 0.73 1.60
CA ASN A 81 1.52 -0.05 0.38
C ASN A 81 2.69 0.48 -0.43
N ALA A 82 2.88 1.80 -0.51
CA ALA A 82 4.05 2.42 -1.15
C ALA A 82 5.36 2.04 -0.42
N ALA A 83 5.37 2.03 0.91
CA ALA A 83 6.52 1.59 1.69
C ALA A 83 6.84 0.10 1.49
N LEU A 84 5.81 -0.76 1.45
CA LEU A 84 5.96 -2.19 1.18
C LEU A 84 6.55 -2.44 -0.22
N ALA A 85 6.04 -1.73 -1.23
CA ALA A 85 6.54 -1.80 -2.60
C ALA A 85 7.99 -1.31 -2.69
N GLY A 86 8.32 -0.19 -2.03
CA GLY A 86 9.66 0.39 -1.99
C GLY A 86 10.71 -0.52 -1.36
N LEU A 87 10.35 -1.29 -0.33
CA LEU A 87 11.23 -2.28 0.31
C LEU A 87 11.13 -3.69 -0.30
N GLY A 88 10.17 -3.90 -1.19
CA GLY A 88 9.95 -5.16 -1.88
C GLY A 88 9.45 -6.28 -0.96
N ILE A 89 8.62 -5.98 0.03
CA ILE A 89 7.94 -6.96 0.89
C ILE A 89 6.83 -7.65 0.10
N ASP A 90 6.83 -8.97 0.08
CA ASP A 90 5.88 -9.79 -0.68
C ASP A 90 4.76 -10.36 0.19
N ASN A 91 5.08 -10.75 1.43
CA ASN A 91 4.15 -11.43 2.33
C ASN A 91 4.12 -10.72 3.69
N ILE A 92 2.94 -10.27 4.11
CA ILE A 92 2.75 -9.55 5.38
C ILE A 92 1.28 -9.60 5.81
N ILE A 93 1.02 -9.72 7.11
CA ILE A 93 -0.30 -9.50 7.69
C ILE A 93 -0.29 -8.16 8.42
N ILE A 94 -1.24 -7.29 8.08
CA ILE A 94 -1.38 -5.91 8.55
C ILE A 94 -2.66 -5.83 9.38
N GLU A 95 -2.53 -5.87 10.69
CA GLU A 95 -3.65 -5.77 11.63
C GLU A 95 -3.85 -4.32 12.06
N VAL A 96 -5.11 -3.89 12.11
CA VAL A 96 -5.49 -2.57 12.59
C VAL A 96 -6.76 -2.64 13.43
N ASP A 97 -6.76 -1.94 14.57
CA ASP A 97 -7.88 -1.87 15.51
C ASP A 97 -8.85 -0.70 15.20
N ALA A 98 -8.88 -0.26 13.94
CA ALA A 98 -9.73 0.83 13.48
C ALA A 98 -10.04 0.71 11.97
N PRO A 99 -11.03 1.45 11.44
CA PRO A 99 -11.37 1.43 10.01
C PRO A 99 -10.35 1.98 9.02
N GLU A 100 -9.22 2.49 9.48
CA GLU A 100 -8.21 3.14 8.64
C GLU A 100 -6.81 2.90 9.20
N ILE A 101 -5.81 2.94 8.33
CA ILE A 101 -4.39 2.92 8.73
C ILE A 101 -4.02 4.30 9.32
N PRO A 102 -3.19 4.37 10.37
CA PRO A 102 -2.76 5.65 10.93
C PRO A 102 -2.03 6.50 9.89
N ILE A 103 -2.27 7.81 9.86
CA ILE A 103 -1.69 8.71 8.85
C ILE A 103 -0.20 8.99 9.04
N MET A 104 0.30 8.74 10.25
CA MET A 104 1.67 9.04 10.66
C MET A 104 2.00 10.54 10.44
N ASP A 105 2.99 10.85 9.61
CA ASP A 105 3.36 12.22 9.22
C ASP A 105 2.78 12.64 7.85
N GLY A 106 1.89 11.82 7.27
CA GLY A 106 1.34 12.02 5.93
C GLY A 106 2.22 11.48 4.80
N SER A 107 3.34 10.83 5.09
CA SER A 107 4.23 10.19 4.11
C SER A 107 4.40 8.68 4.35
N ALA A 108 5.16 8.04 3.47
CA ALA A 108 5.57 6.63 3.63
C ALA A 108 6.80 6.45 4.55
N SER A 109 7.50 7.54 4.90
CA SER A 109 8.79 7.49 5.60
C SER A 109 8.69 6.79 6.96
N PRO A 110 7.71 7.10 7.84
CA PRO A 110 7.56 6.41 9.12
C PRO A 110 7.36 4.90 8.97
N PHE A 111 6.62 4.46 7.94
CA PHE A 111 6.42 3.04 7.67
C PHE A 111 7.71 2.37 7.20
N ILE A 112 8.53 3.04 6.38
CA ILE A 112 9.85 2.51 5.98
C ILE A 112 10.71 2.27 7.22
N TYR A 113 10.78 3.23 8.16
CA TYR A 113 11.52 3.05 9.41
C TYR A 113 11.02 1.83 10.21
N LEU A 114 9.70 1.68 10.37
CA LEU A 114 9.12 0.54 11.09
C LEU A 114 9.42 -0.81 10.42
N LEU A 115 9.34 -0.87 9.08
CA LEU A 115 9.62 -2.08 8.32
C LEU A 115 11.10 -2.46 8.38
N LEU A 116 12.00 -1.48 8.37
CA LEU A 116 13.44 -1.71 8.53
C LEU A 116 13.78 -2.18 9.96
N ASP A 117 13.15 -1.61 10.99
CA ASP A 117 13.30 -2.02 12.39
C ASP A 117 12.78 -3.44 12.65
N ALA A 118 11.66 -3.82 12.01
CA ALA A 118 11.15 -5.19 12.03
C ALA A 118 12.07 -6.18 11.29
N GLY A 119 12.97 -5.69 10.45
CA GLY A 119 13.90 -6.48 9.64
C GLY A 119 13.22 -7.26 8.51
N ILE A 120 13.98 -7.55 7.45
CA ILE A 120 13.50 -8.26 6.27
C ILE A 120 14.05 -9.68 6.24
N GLU A 121 13.18 -10.67 6.05
CA GLU A 121 13.53 -12.08 5.89
C GLU A 121 13.24 -12.57 4.47
N GLU A 122 14.21 -13.25 3.86
CA GLU A 122 14.01 -13.91 2.56
C GLU A 122 13.45 -15.32 2.76
N GLN A 123 12.40 -15.63 2.00
CA GLN A 123 11.72 -16.91 2.07
C GLN A 123 12.18 -17.84 0.94
N ASN A 124 12.17 -19.15 1.18
CA ASN A 124 12.55 -20.15 0.16
C ASN A 124 11.45 -20.34 -0.92
N ALA A 125 11.07 -19.24 -1.58
CA ALA A 125 10.10 -19.20 -2.66
C ALA A 125 10.52 -18.12 -3.67
N ALA A 126 10.33 -18.38 -4.97
CA ALA A 126 10.66 -17.41 -6.01
C ALA A 126 9.73 -16.18 -5.94
N LYS A 127 10.31 -14.98 -6.00
CA LYS A 127 9.55 -13.73 -6.16
C LYS A 127 9.00 -13.65 -7.59
N LYS A 128 7.70 -13.37 -7.71
CA LYS A 128 7.02 -13.21 -9.00
C LYS A 128 6.94 -11.72 -9.33
N PHE A 129 7.14 -11.39 -10.60
CA PHE A 129 7.06 -10.03 -11.11
C PHE A 129 6.03 -9.96 -12.24
N ILE A 130 5.28 -8.87 -12.31
CA ILE A 130 4.42 -8.57 -13.45
C ILE A 130 5.26 -7.84 -14.49
N ARG A 131 5.50 -8.48 -15.63
CA ARG A 131 6.21 -7.88 -16.77
C ARG A 131 5.22 -7.38 -17.81
N ILE A 132 5.25 -6.09 -18.07
CA ILE A 132 4.46 -5.46 -19.14
C ILE A 132 5.01 -5.91 -20.50
N LYS A 133 4.16 -6.57 -21.30
CA LYS A 133 4.52 -7.08 -22.64
C LYS A 133 3.98 -6.22 -23.78
N GLN A 134 2.91 -5.49 -23.51
CA GLN A 134 2.23 -4.64 -24.46
C GLN A 134 1.80 -3.35 -23.77
N LYS A 135 1.65 -2.30 -24.57
CA LYS A 135 1.20 -1.00 -24.10
C LYS A 135 -0.26 -1.08 -23.66
N VAL A 136 -0.59 -0.54 -22.49
CA VAL A 136 -1.96 -0.43 -21.97
C VAL A 136 -2.16 1.00 -21.50
N ARG A 137 -3.22 1.65 -21.95
CA ARG A 137 -3.54 3.04 -21.64
C ARG A 137 -5.01 3.18 -21.30
N VAL A 138 -5.30 3.97 -20.27
CA VAL A 138 -6.64 4.36 -19.86
C VAL A 138 -6.71 5.88 -19.78
N GLU A 139 -7.86 6.45 -20.10
CA GLU A 139 -8.09 7.89 -20.16
C GLU A 139 -9.43 8.23 -19.49
N ASP A 140 -9.49 9.38 -18.82
CA ASP A 140 -10.69 9.95 -18.21
C ASP A 140 -10.63 11.48 -18.36
N GLY A 141 -11.33 12.00 -19.36
CA GLY A 141 -11.27 13.43 -19.72
C GLY A 141 -9.86 13.86 -20.11
N ASP A 142 -9.26 14.76 -19.34
CA ASP A 142 -7.90 15.27 -19.50
C ASP A 142 -6.83 14.41 -18.81
N LYS A 143 -7.23 13.38 -18.05
CA LYS A 143 -6.34 12.50 -17.29
C LYS A 143 -6.05 11.23 -18.06
N TRP A 144 -4.86 10.66 -17.85
CA TRP A 144 -4.51 9.35 -18.38
C TRP A 144 -3.48 8.64 -17.52
N ALA A 145 -3.49 7.30 -17.60
CA ALA A 145 -2.45 6.44 -17.05
C ALA A 145 -2.02 5.41 -18.09
N GLU A 146 -0.73 5.11 -18.15
CA GLU A 146 -0.16 4.25 -19.19
C GLU A 146 0.93 3.33 -18.63
N LEU A 147 0.87 2.06 -19.03
CA LEU A 147 1.92 1.08 -18.84
C LEU A 147 2.53 0.73 -20.20
N SER A 148 3.84 0.84 -20.32
CA SER A 148 4.59 0.50 -21.53
C SER A 148 5.68 -0.53 -21.22
N PRO A 149 6.01 -1.45 -22.16
CA PRO A 149 7.11 -2.39 -21.96
C PRO A 149 8.43 -1.68 -21.67
N TYR A 150 9.09 -2.05 -20.57
CA TYR A 150 10.36 -1.48 -20.14
C TYR A 150 11.16 -2.53 -19.36
N ASN A 151 12.49 -2.57 -19.54
CA ASN A 151 13.37 -3.49 -18.79
C ASN A 151 13.80 -2.86 -17.46
N GLY A 152 12.86 -2.80 -16.52
CA GLY A 152 13.05 -2.19 -15.21
C GLY A 152 11.73 -1.65 -14.68
N PHE A 153 11.81 -0.74 -13.72
CA PHE A 153 10.66 0.00 -13.22
C PHE A 153 10.98 1.50 -13.27
N ARG A 154 10.10 2.27 -13.91
CA ARG A 154 10.19 3.71 -14.02
C ARG A 154 8.79 4.28 -13.94
N LEU A 155 8.65 5.35 -13.17
CA LEU A 155 7.43 6.12 -13.05
C LEU A 155 7.66 7.46 -13.74
N ASN A 156 6.60 8.07 -14.26
CA ASN A 156 6.62 9.47 -14.66
C ASN A 156 5.23 10.00 -14.35
N PHE A 157 5.17 10.99 -13.46
CA PHE A 157 3.90 11.53 -12.98
C PHE A 157 3.90 13.05 -13.13
N THR A 158 2.81 13.56 -13.68
CA THR A 158 2.60 15.00 -13.86
C THR A 158 1.36 15.40 -13.08
N ILE A 159 1.46 16.49 -12.31
CA ILE A 159 0.32 17.13 -11.66
C ILE A 159 -0.02 18.43 -12.38
N ASP A 160 -1.30 18.73 -12.53
CA ASP A 160 -1.78 20.01 -13.06
C ASP A 160 -2.71 20.67 -12.05
N PHE A 161 -2.12 21.44 -11.14
CA PHE A 161 -2.86 22.25 -10.17
C PHE A 161 -2.79 23.72 -10.60
N ASP A 162 -3.96 24.34 -10.80
CA ASP A 162 -4.05 25.78 -10.97
C ASP A 162 -4.00 26.49 -9.62
N HIS A 163 -2.84 26.41 -8.97
CA HIS A 163 -2.62 26.98 -7.64
C HIS A 163 -1.27 27.71 -7.57
N PRO A 164 -1.20 28.96 -7.08
CA PRO A 164 0.02 29.77 -7.12
C PRO A 164 1.18 29.19 -6.31
N ALA A 165 0.90 28.33 -5.33
CA ALA A 165 1.95 27.61 -4.58
C ALA A 165 2.58 26.43 -5.35
N ILE A 166 2.04 26.04 -6.51
CA ILE A 166 2.48 24.88 -7.29
C ILE A 166 2.88 25.34 -8.69
N SER A 167 4.16 25.17 -9.04
CA SER A 167 4.65 25.49 -10.38
C SER A 167 4.22 24.45 -11.41
N LYS A 168 3.82 24.89 -12.60
CA LYS A 168 3.40 24.03 -13.74
C LYS A 168 4.48 23.12 -14.31
N LYS A 169 5.72 23.19 -13.80
CA LYS A 169 6.86 22.34 -14.22
C LYS A 169 7.11 21.15 -13.29
N CYS A 170 6.19 20.84 -12.37
CA CYS A 170 6.35 19.74 -11.43
C CYS A 170 6.07 18.39 -12.11
N ALA A 171 7.07 17.85 -12.80
CA ALA A 171 7.11 16.44 -13.16
C ALA A 171 7.88 15.69 -12.07
N ILE A 172 7.25 14.68 -11.46
CA ILE A 172 7.94 13.72 -10.61
C ILE A 172 8.41 12.61 -11.54
N MET A 173 9.70 12.65 -11.91
CA MET A 173 10.37 11.62 -12.73
C MET A 173 10.81 10.41 -11.90
#